data_AF-A0A932G126-F1
#
_entry.id   AF-A0A932G126-F1
#
_cell.length_a   1.000
_cell.length_b   1.000
_cell.length_c   1.000
_cell.angle_alpha   90.00
_cell.angle_beta   90.00
_cell.angle_gamma   90.00
#
_symmetry.space_group_name_H-M   'P 1'
#
loop_
_entity.id
_entity.type
_entity.pdbx_description
1 polymer ?
#
loop_
_entity_poly.entity_id
_entity_poly.type
_entity_poly.pdbx_seq_one_letter_code
_entity_poly.pdbx_strand_id
1 'polypeptide(L)'
;MRTPGRYFRELWTHLKTEHTSSGRLVAAVGVGVFIGTLPFYGFHFFICVAVAWLFGLNKVTTYLAANISNPIVSPFLIFGSVQLGERMLHGSFLSLTVEGLEHAGPARFFGSWLAGGVALGALLGLVGGALTFAATTGRRRRERAARAADPFMMAHSRTAPRYLPCGRVAHGYVKRKLLLDPVYRSLVDRIAPDASVLDVGCGRGQFAVLLALMGPARSVKGLDWDARKIDMARTAAQGLARASFEVCDLSRGLPREPAAADAVLLIDVLHYLEPAAQDALLSDLATRLGPSGTLFVRDVDAAAGWRYRVTALEERIFTGMRFNRGRGLHFRPIAEMQALLEGKGLVCKVQPMWQGTPFANVLLTATR
;
A
#
# COMPACT_ATOMS: atom_id res chain seq x y z
N MET A 1 -14.58 27.13 -16.82
CA MET A 1 -15.33 27.27 -15.55
C MET A 1 -15.58 25.88 -14.98
N ARG A 2 -15.23 25.61 -13.71
CA ARG A 2 -15.43 24.29 -13.08
C ARG A 2 -16.92 24.07 -12.85
N THR A 3 -17.46 22.90 -13.20
CA THR A 3 -18.88 22.59 -12.93
C THR A 3 -19.15 22.56 -11.42
N PRO A 4 -20.26 23.14 -10.92
CA PRO A 4 -20.54 23.23 -9.49
C PRO A 4 -20.41 21.90 -8.75
N GLY A 5 -20.93 20.80 -9.32
CA GLY A 5 -20.87 19.46 -8.72
C GLY A 5 -19.47 18.82 -8.65
N ARG A 6 -18.48 19.33 -9.39
CA ARG A 6 -17.08 18.90 -9.27
C ARG A 6 -16.38 19.65 -8.15
N TYR A 7 -16.64 20.95 -8.02
CA TYR A 7 -16.12 21.78 -6.93
C TYR A 7 -16.58 21.27 -5.55
N PHE A 8 -17.87 20.96 -5.38
CA PHE A 8 -18.39 20.41 -4.12
C PHE A 8 -17.77 19.06 -3.76
N ARG A 9 -17.54 18.17 -4.72
CA ARG A 9 -16.86 16.88 -4.47
C ARG A 9 -15.39 17.04 -4.08
N GLU A 10 -14.68 17.97 -4.73
CA GLU A 10 -13.28 18.28 -4.40
C GLU A 10 -13.18 18.89 -3.00
N LEU A 11 -14.04 19.88 -2.67
CA LEU A 11 -14.10 20.50 -1.36
C LEU A 11 -14.46 19.50 -0.26
N TRP A 12 -15.46 18.64 -0.50
CA TRP A 12 -15.86 17.60 0.45
C TRP A 12 -14.75 16.58 0.72
N THR A 13 -14.05 16.14 -0.34
CA THR A 13 -12.90 15.25 -0.21
C THR A 13 -11.78 15.93 0.58
N HIS A 14 -11.52 17.22 0.33
CA HIS A 14 -10.52 17.98 1.06
C HIS A 14 -10.84 18.11 2.56
N LEU A 15 -12.06 18.54 2.90
CA LEU A 15 -12.52 18.70 4.29
C LEU A 15 -12.56 17.38 5.07
N LYS A 16 -12.78 16.25 4.39
CA LYS A 16 -12.72 14.92 5.01
C LYS A 16 -11.31 14.41 5.25
N THR A 17 -10.35 14.81 4.43
CA THR A 17 -8.98 14.25 4.44
C THR A 17 -7.97 15.17 5.12
N GLU A 18 -8.31 16.44 5.35
CA GLU A 18 -7.47 17.38 6.07
C GLU A 18 -7.19 16.92 7.51
N HIS A 19 -5.98 17.18 8.00
CA HIS A 19 -5.64 17.01 9.42
C HIS A 19 -5.99 15.63 10.03
N THR A 20 -5.96 14.56 9.24
CA THR A 20 -6.36 13.19 9.62
C THR A 20 -5.30 12.37 10.37
N SER A 21 -4.23 13.01 10.88
CA SER A 21 -3.25 12.29 11.71
C SER A 21 -3.92 11.81 13.00
N SER A 22 -3.51 10.65 13.53
CA SER A 22 -4.16 10.05 14.70
C SER A 22 -4.26 10.99 15.90
N GLY A 23 -3.20 11.75 16.20
CA GLY A 23 -3.24 12.73 17.29
C GLY A 23 -4.24 13.85 17.04
N ARG A 24 -4.34 14.35 15.80
CA ARG A 24 -5.29 15.40 15.44
C ARG A 24 -6.73 14.92 15.42
N LEU A 25 -6.99 13.67 15.02
CA LEU A 25 -8.34 13.08 15.11
C LEU A 25 -8.78 12.87 16.56
N VAL A 26 -7.88 12.40 17.43
CA VAL A 26 -8.15 12.24 18.87
C VAL A 26 -8.49 13.60 19.50
N ALA A 27 -7.68 14.62 19.22
CA ALA A 27 -7.94 15.99 19.68
C ALA A 27 -9.24 16.56 19.09
N ALA A 28 -9.50 16.33 17.79
CA ALA A 28 -10.71 16.79 17.12
C ALA A 28 -11.99 16.23 17.77
N VAL A 29 -12.01 14.93 18.08
CA VAL A 29 -13.14 14.29 18.79
C VAL A 29 -13.27 14.83 20.20
N GLY A 30 -12.17 14.90 20.97
CA GLY A 30 -12.23 15.38 22.35
C GLY A 30 -12.71 16.83 22.45
N VAL A 31 -12.20 17.72 21.61
CA VAL A 31 -12.62 19.12 21.50
C VAL A 31 -14.07 19.23 21.03
N GLY A 32 -14.48 18.39 20.07
CA GLY A 32 -15.86 18.36 19.60
C GLY A 32 -16.84 17.99 20.71
N VAL A 33 -16.58 16.88 21.41
CA VAL A 33 -17.40 16.45 22.56
C VAL A 33 -17.44 17.53 23.64
N PHE A 34 -16.31 18.15 23.96
CA PHE A 34 -16.25 19.28 24.89
C PHE A 34 -17.19 20.43 24.46
N ILE A 35 -17.06 20.92 23.23
CA ILE A 35 -17.92 22.00 22.70
C ILE A 35 -19.40 21.60 22.75
N GLY A 36 -19.72 20.35 22.41
CA GLY A 36 -21.08 19.82 22.36
C GLY A 36 -21.80 19.78 23.72
N THR A 37 -21.06 19.83 24.82
CA THR A 37 -21.61 19.87 26.19
C THR A 37 -21.86 21.28 26.73
N LEU A 38 -21.35 22.31 26.04
CA LEU A 38 -21.51 23.70 26.47
C LEU A 38 -22.90 24.25 26.10
N PRO A 39 -23.45 25.20 26.89
CA PRO A 39 -24.78 25.78 26.69
C PRO A 39 -24.86 26.79 25.53
N PHE A 40 -24.20 26.51 24.40
CA PHE A 40 -24.11 27.37 23.22
C PHE A 40 -24.87 26.79 22.01
N TYR A 41 -26.10 26.32 22.25
CA TYR A 41 -26.96 25.77 21.20
C TYR A 41 -27.16 26.80 20.07
N GLY A 42 -27.10 26.31 18.83
CA GLY A 42 -27.14 27.17 17.63
C GLY A 42 -25.79 27.78 17.24
N PHE A 43 -24.81 27.85 18.15
CA PHE A 43 -23.47 28.39 17.87
C PHE A 43 -22.38 27.32 17.75
N HIS A 44 -22.66 26.06 18.11
CA HIS A 44 -21.69 24.96 18.06
C HIS A 44 -20.99 24.82 16.70
N PHE A 45 -21.69 25.02 15.59
CA PHE A 45 -21.07 24.98 14.25
C PHE A 45 -19.93 25.99 14.13
N PHE A 46 -20.18 27.26 14.44
CA PHE A 46 -19.20 28.33 14.34
C PHE A 46 -18.05 28.14 15.32
N ILE A 47 -18.34 27.71 16.55
CA ILE A 47 -17.33 27.42 17.58
C ILE A 47 -16.44 26.26 17.12
N CYS A 48 -17.01 25.15 16.64
CA CYS A 48 -16.25 24.01 16.13
C CYS A 48 -15.34 24.40 14.97
N VAL A 49 -15.82 25.19 14.02
CA VAL A 49 -15.01 25.64 12.87
C VAL A 49 -13.88 26.55 13.33
N ALA A 50 -14.16 27.53 14.19
CA ALA A 50 -13.16 28.48 14.70
C ALA A 50 -12.06 27.77 15.52
N VAL A 51 -12.46 26.90 16.45
CA VAL A 51 -11.52 26.14 17.29
C VAL A 51 -10.74 25.13 16.44
N ALA A 52 -11.39 24.41 15.53
CA ALA A 52 -10.68 23.48 14.66
C ALA A 52 -9.69 24.20 13.74
N TRP A 53 -10.02 25.40 13.27
CA TRP A 53 -9.08 26.24 12.52
C TRP A 53 -7.89 26.69 13.37
N LEU A 54 -8.14 27.20 14.59
CA LEU A 54 -7.10 27.70 15.50
C LEU A 54 -6.10 26.61 15.89
N PHE A 55 -6.57 25.39 16.14
CA PHE A 55 -5.73 24.26 16.58
C PHE A 55 -5.31 23.32 15.45
N GLY A 56 -5.65 23.62 14.20
CA GLY A 56 -5.32 22.78 13.04
C GLY A 56 -5.91 21.37 13.13
N LEU A 57 -7.17 21.27 13.59
CA LEU A 57 -7.94 20.04 13.74
C LEU A 57 -8.83 19.80 12.52
N ASN A 58 -9.34 18.57 12.39
CA ASN A 58 -10.28 18.22 11.32
C ASN A 58 -11.67 18.80 11.65
N LYS A 59 -12.12 19.79 10.86
CA LYS A 59 -13.35 20.57 11.13
C LYS A 59 -14.59 19.69 11.12
N VAL A 60 -14.66 18.74 10.18
CA VAL A 60 -15.78 17.80 10.03
C VAL A 60 -15.89 16.91 11.26
N THR A 61 -14.77 16.34 11.71
CA THR A 61 -14.73 15.44 12.87
C THR A 61 -15.06 16.18 14.15
N THR A 62 -14.52 17.38 14.34
CA THR A 62 -14.84 18.23 15.51
C THR A 62 -16.33 18.57 15.55
N TYR A 63 -16.93 18.98 14.44
CA TYR A 63 -18.35 19.27 14.39
C TYR A 63 -19.23 18.03 14.62
N LEU A 64 -18.92 16.91 13.96
CA LEU A 64 -19.67 15.66 14.16
C LEU A 64 -19.61 15.19 15.62
N ALA A 65 -18.45 15.31 16.27
CA ALA A 65 -18.29 14.96 17.68
C ALA A 65 -19.05 15.91 18.63
N ALA A 66 -19.23 17.19 18.26
CA ALA A 66 -20.04 18.14 19.03
C ALA A 66 -21.54 17.83 19.01
N ASN A 67 -22.02 17.00 18.08
CA ASN A 67 -23.42 16.57 18.03
C ASN A 67 -23.75 15.46 19.06
N ILE A 68 -22.97 15.34 20.14
CA ILE A 68 -23.31 14.49 21.29
C ILE A 68 -24.60 14.96 21.98
N SER A 69 -24.90 16.27 21.93
CA SER A 69 -26.13 16.89 22.43
C SER A 69 -27.31 16.72 21.48
N ASN A 70 -27.69 15.46 21.23
CA ASN A 70 -28.93 15.12 20.54
C ASN A 70 -30.15 15.18 21.50
N PRO A 71 -31.41 15.15 21.01
CA PRO A 71 -32.59 15.27 21.87
C PRO A 71 -32.72 14.23 22.98
N ILE A 72 -32.09 13.06 22.81
CA ILE A 72 -32.13 11.97 23.80
C ILE A 72 -31.08 12.21 24.90
N VAL A 73 -29.87 12.64 24.51
CA VAL A 73 -28.73 12.80 25.43
C VAL A 73 -28.72 14.16 26.13
N SER A 74 -29.26 15.21 25.48
CA SER A 74 -29.23 16.58 25.99
C SER A 74 -29.88 16.77 27.36
N PRO A 75 -31.05 16.19 27.69
CA PRO A 75 -31.63 16.33 29.02
C PRO A 75 -30.69 15.86 30.14
N PHE A 76 -29.97 14.76 29.90
CA PHE A 76 -29.00 14.22 30.85
C PHE A 76 -27.73 15.09 30.95
N LEU A 77 -27.25 15.62 29.82
CA LEU A 77 -26.11 16.54 29.80
C LEU A 77 -26.43 17.84 30.54
N ILE A 78 -27.61 18.42 30.31
CA ILE A 78 -28.06 19.63 30.99
C ILE A 78 -28.17 19.38 32.49
N PHE A 79 -28.89 18.32 32.88
CA PHE A 79 -29.05 17.96 34.28
C PHE A 79 -27.69 17.73 34.97
N GLY A 80 -26.82 16.91 34.37
CA GLY A 80 -25.49 16.64 34.92
C GLY A 80 -24.61 17.90 35.01
N SER A 81 -24.68 18.77 34.01
CA SER A 81 -23.93 20.03 33.99
C SER A 81 -24.43 20.99 35.07
N VAL A 82 -25.74 21.17 35.23
CA VAL A 82 -26.30 22.06 36.26
C VAL A 82 -25.96 21.54 37.66
N GLN A 83 -26.14 20.24 37.91
CA GLN A 83 -25.83 19.63 39.21
C GLN A 83 -24.35 19.77 39.56
N LEU A 84 -23.45 19.53 38.60
CA LEU A 84 -22.02 19.68 38.79
C LEU A 84 -21.63 21.14 39.04
N GLY A 85 -22.25 22.07 38.30
CA GLY A 85 -22.02 23.50 38.45
C GLY A 85 -22.48 24.06 39.79
N GLU A 86 -23.69 23.72 40.24
CA GLU A 86 -24.18 24.11 41.56
C GLU A 86 -23.26 23.58 42.66
N ARG A 87 -22.81 22.32 42.54
CA ARG A 87 -21.86 21.74 43.49
C ARG A 87 -20.52 22.47 43.50
N MET A 88 -20.03 22.91 42.34
CA MET A 88 -18.76 23.63 42.20
C MET A 88 -18.83 25.08 42.68
N LEU A 89 -19.91 25.80 42.36
CA LEU A 89 -20.05 27.24 42.65
C LEU A 89 -20.63 27.51 44.04
N HIS A 90 -21.50 26.64 44.53
CA HIS A 90 -22.30 26.87 45.74
C HIS A 90 -22.15 25.78 46.80
N GLY A 91 -21.45 24.68 46.49
CA GLY A 91 -21.16 23.61 47.43
C GLY A 91 -22.35 22.67 47.69
N SER A 92 -23.51 22.90 47.10
CA SER A 92 -24.70 22.05 47.22
C SER A 92 -25.24 21.62 45.86
N PHE A 93 -26.05 20.56 45.82
CA PHE A 93 -26.77 20.16 44.62
C PHE A 93 -28.10 20.93 44.54
N LEU A 94 -28.59 21.18 43.32
CA LEU A 94 -29.90 21.81 43.15
C LEU A 94 -30.99 20.88 43.68
N SER A 95 -31.86 21.41 44.54
CA SER A 95 -33.07 20.73 44.95
C SER A 95 -34.05 20.72 43.77
N LEU A 96 -34.47 19.52 43.35
CA LEU A 96 -35.42 19.30 42.24
C LEU A 96 -36.87 19.62 42.65
N THR A 97 -37.10 20.83 43.14
CA THR A 97 -38.44 21.35 43.45
C THR A 97 -38.79 22.48 42.49
N VAL A 98 -40.08 22.66 42.19
CA VAL A 98 -40.56 23.75 41.32
C VAL A 98 -40.16 25.11 41.90
N GLU A 99 -40.27 25.27 43.23
CA GLU A 99 -39.78 26.44 43.95
C GLU A 99 -38.25 26.62 43.81
N GLY A 100 -37.48 25.54 43.83
CA GLY A 100 -36.02 25.59 43.65
C GLY A 100 -35.59 26.08 42.26
N LEU A 101 -36.38 25.80 41.23
CA LEU A 101 -36.17 26.30 39.87
C LEU A 101 -36.56 27.77 39.70
N GLU A 102 -37.66 28.21 40.33
CA GLU A 102 -38.10 29.61 40.30
C GLU A 102 -37.15 30.54 41.08
N HIS A 103 -36.63 30.08 42.23
CA HIS A 103 -35.69 30.86 43.05
C HIS A 103 -34.25 30.90 42.50
N ALA A 104 -33.89 30.01 41.58
CA ALA A 104 -32.53 29.98 41.03
C ALA A 104 -32.23 31.20 40.15
N GLY A 105 -33.23 31.80 39.50
CA GLY A 105 -33.04 32.94 38.60
C GLY A 105 -32.26 32.59 37.30
N PRO A 106 -32.56 33.23 36.15
CA PRO A 106 -31.94 32.86 34.87
C PRO A 106 -30.41 32.96 34.84
N ALA A 107 -29.85 33.98 35.52
CA ALA A 107 -28.42 34.24 35.52
C ALA A 107 -27.61 33.20 36.31
N ARG A 108 -28.10 32.78 37.49
CA ARG A 108 -27.44 31.75 38.30
C ARG A 108 -27.61 30.37 37.65
N PHE A 109 -28.79 30.05 37.12
CA PHE A 109 -28.99 28.80 36.37
C PHE A 109 -28.00 28.69 35.20
N PHE A 110 -27.86 29.76 34.41
CA PHE A 110 -26.88 29.79 33.32
C PHE A 110 -25.44 29.69 33.82
N GLY A 111 -25.08 30.36 34.92
CA GLY A 111 -23.75 30.29 35.53
C GLY A 111 -23.38 28.87 35.97
N SER A 112 -24.28 28.19 36.70
CA SER A 112 -24.10 26.79 37.11
C SER A 112 -24.05 25.86 35.90
N TRP A 113 -24.96 26.03 34.93
CA TRP A 113 -24.94 25.24 33.72
C TRP A 113 -23.62 25.38 32.95
N LEU A 114 -23.11 26.59 32.79
CA LEU A 114 -21.83 26.85 32.12
C LEU A 114 -20.66 26.24 32.88
N ALA A 115 -20.57 26.47 34.20
CA ALA A 115 -19.47 25.98 35.02
C ALA A 115 -19.40 24.45 35.03
N GLY A 116 -20.53 23.77 35.25
CA GLY A 116 -20.55 22.32 35.22
C GLY A 116 -20.49 21.75 33.80
N GLY A 117 -20.96 22.47 32.78
CA GLY A 117 -20.79 22.10 31.37
C GLY A 117 -19.32 22.09 30.95
N VAL A 118 -18.52 23.06 31.42
CA VAL A 118 -17.06 23.05 31.21
C VAL A 118 -16.41 21.83 31.88
N ALA A 119 -16.77 21.53 33.13
CA ALA A 119 -16.18 20.41 33.87
C ALA A 119 -16.60 19.03 33.29
N LEU A 120 -17.89 18.82 33.06
CA LEU A 120 -18.44 17.60 32.46
C LEU A 120 -17.93 17.44 31.02
N GLY A 121 -17.89 18.53 30.26
CA GLY A 121 -17.34 18.56 28.91
C GLY A 121 -15.89 18.17 28.85
N ALA A 122 -15.06 18.64 29.78
CA ALA A 122 -13.65 18.29 29.82
C ALA A 122 -13.48 16.79 30.08
N LEU A 123 -14.25 16.23 31.03
CA LEU A 123 -14.25 14.80 31.32
C LEU A 123 -14.70 13.97 30.10
N LEU A 124 -15.86 14.29 29.52
CA LEU A 124 -16.39 13.57 28.36
C LEU A 124 -15.50 13.73 27.12
N GLY A 125 -14.88 14.90 26.95
CA GLY A 125 -13.90 15.15 25.89
C GLY A 125 -12.65 14.28 26.04
N LEU A 126 -12.11 14.15 27.25
CA LEU A 126 -10.98 13.24 27.54
C LEU A 126 -11.35 11.78 27.28
N VAL A 127 -12.54 11.34 27.71
CA VAL A 127 -13.05 9.98 27.46
C VAL A 127 -13.22 9.74 25.95
N GLY A 128 -13.87 10.65 25.23
CA GLY A 128 -14.06 10.55 23.77
C GLY A 128 -12.73 10.52 23.02
N GLY A 129 -11.76 11.32 23.44
CA GLY A 129 -10.39 11.29 22.93
C GLY A 129 -9.70 9.95 23.21
N ALA A 130 -9.76 9.44 24.44
CA ALA A 130 -9.15 8.18 24.84
C ALA A 130 -9.74 6.98 24.09
N LEU A 131 -11.07 6.93 23.90
CA LEU A 131 -11.74 5.91 23.11
C LEU A 131 -11.33 5.97 21.64
N THR A 132 -11.24 7.18 21.07
CA THR A 132 -10.75 7.39 19.70
C THR A 132 -9.29 6.96 19.55
N PHE A 133 -8.46 7.23 20.57
CA PHE A 133 -7.07 6.81 20.61
C PHE A 133 -6.96 5.28 20.65
N ALA A 134 -7.72 4.62 21.52
CA ALA A 134 -7.77 3.15 21.62
C ALA A 134 -8.23 2.51 20.29
N ALA A 135 -9.28 3.05 19.66
CA ALA A 135 -9.79 2.55 18.39
C ALA A 135 -8.76 2.72 17.25
N THR A 136 -8.14 3.89 17.14
CA THR A 136 -7.16 4.17 16.08
C THR A 136 -5.84 3.44 16.27
N THR A 137 -5.37 3.29 17.51
CA THR A 137 -4.16 2.51 17.82
C THR A 137 -4.39 1.01 17.69
N GLY A 138 -5.54 0.50 18.13
CA GLY A 138 -5.94 -0.90 17.96
C GLY A 138 -6.01 -1.29 16.49
N ARG A 139 -6.66 -0.46 15.65
CA ARG A 139 -6.70 -0.67 14.20
C ARG A 139 -5.31 -0.65 13.57
N ARG A 140 -4.47 0.33 13.90
CA ARG A 140 -3.10 0.41 13.38
C ARG A 140 -2.22 -0.75 13.82
N ARG A 141 -2.36 -1.21 15.06
CA ARG A 141 -1.66 -2.40 15.56
C ARG A 141 -2.09 -3.64 14.80
N ARG A 142 -3.40 -3.83 14.58
CA ARG A 142 -3.94 -4.93 13.76
C ARG A 142 -3.45 -4.86 12.31
N GLU A 143 -3.48 -3.69 11.67
CA GLU A 143 -2.98 -3.50 10.31
C GLU A 143 -1.47 -3.74 10.20
N ARG A 144 -0.68 -3.28 11.18
CA ARG A 144 0.77 -3.57 11.24
C ARG A 144 1.05 -5.04 11.49
N ALA A 145 0.31 -5.69 12.39
CA ALA A 145 0.44 -7.11 12.66
C ALA A 145 0.06 -7.95 11.43
N ALA A 146 -1.03 -7.60 10.74
CA ALA A 146 -1.43 -8.25 9.50
C ALA A 146 -0.37 -8.09 8.40
N ARG A 147 0.23 -6.88 8.26
CA ARG A 147 1.35 -6.67 7.33
C ARG A 147 2.62 -7.42 7.73
N ALA A 148 2.85 -7.62 9.02
CA ALA A 148 4.00 -8.38 9.52
C ALA A 148 3.79 -9.91 9.35
N ALA A 149 2.54 -10.37 9.39
CA ALA A 149 2.15 -11.77 9.17
C ALA A 149 2.03 -12.13 7.67
N ASP A 150 2.10 -11.14 6.78
CA ASP A 150 2.05 -11.37 5.34
C ASP A 150 3.30 -12.13 4.85
N PRO A 151 3.15 -13.35 4.28
CA PRO A 151 4.28 -14.20 3.89
C PRO A 151 5.27 -13.52 2.95
N PHE A 152 4.75 -12.68 2.04
CA PHE A 152 5.58 -11.89 1.13
C PHE A 152 6.46 -10.89 1.90
N MET A 153 5.88 -10.11 2.83
CA MET A 153 6.63 -9.14 3.63
C MET A 153 7.64 -9.84 4.57
N MET A 154 7.28 -11.00 5.12
CA MET A 154 8.20 -11.80 5.93
C MET A 154 9.41 -12.24 5.11
N ALA A 155 9.20 -12.81 3.92
CA ALA A 155 10.29 -13.20 3.04
C ALA A 155 11.10 -12.00 2.54
N HIS A 156 10.45 -10.91 2.15
CA HIS A 156 11.10 -9.65 1.77
C HIS A 156 12.09 -9.15 2.85
N SER A 157 11.64 -9.16 4.11
CA SER A 157 12.46 -8.71 5.25
C SER A 157 13.71 -9.58 5.47
N ARG A 158 13.67 -10.84 5.04
CA ARG A 158 14.78 -11.80 5.09
C ARG A 158 15.65 -11.77 3.83
N THR A 159 15.08 -11.42 2.67
CA THR A 159 15.80 -11.35 1.39
C THR A 159 16.76 -10.18 1.34
N ALA A 160 16.30 -8.95 1.63
CA ALA A 160 17.14 -7.76 1.42
C ALA A 160 18.45 -7.75 2.25
N PRO A 161 18.46 -8.13 3.54
CA PRO A 161 19.71 -8.17 4.33
C PRO A 161 20.78 -9.11 3.76
N ARG A 162 20.40 -10.16 3.01
CA ARG A 162 21.36 -11.09 2.38
C ARG A 162 22.25 -10.44 1.32
N TYR A 163 21.89 -9.24 0.85
CA TYR A 163 22.67 -8.44 -0.09
C TYR A 163 23.59 -7.40 0.60
N LEU A 164 23.61 -7.31 1.94
CA LEU A 164 24.52 -6.42 2.65
C LEU A 164 26.01 -6.72 2.39
N PRO A 165 26.47 -7.99 2.32
CA PRO A 165 27.86 -8.30 1.94
C PRO A 165 28.23 -7.79 0.55
N CYS A 166 27.24 -7.66 -0.35
CA CYS A 166 27.41 -7.10 -1.69
C CYS A 166 27.39 -5.56 -1.73
N GLY A 167 27.31 -4.90 -0.56
CA GLY A 167 27.32 -3.45 -0.40
C GLY A 167 25.93 -2.82 -0.22
N ARG A 168 25.91 -1.64 0.42
CA ARG A 168 24.67 -0.90 0.77
C ARG A 168 23.82 -0.53 -0.45
N VAL A 169 24.46 -0.28 -1.60
CA VAL A 169 23.75 0.02 -2.86
C VAL A 169 22.96 -1.20 -3.35
N ALA A 170 23.53 -2.40 -3.27
CA ALA A 170 22.84 -3.63 -3.65
C ALA A 170 21.67 -3.95 -2.72
N HIS A 171 21.91 -3.85 -1.40
CA HIS A 171 20.87 -3.98 -0.39
C HIS A 171 19.70 -3.01 -0.64
N GLY A 172 20.00 -1.72 -0.82
CA GLY A 172 18.98 -0.69 -1.05
C GLY A 172 18.19 -0.91 -2.34
N TYR A 173 18.88 -1.31 -3.42
CA TYR A 173 18.23 -1.64 -4.69
C TYR A 173 17.26 -2.81 -4.54
N VAL A 174 17.70 -3.94 -4.00
CA VAL A 174 16.86 -5.14 -3.83
C VAL A 174 15.66 -4.86 -2.93
N LYS A 175 15.90 -4.20 -1.77
CA LYS A 175 14.86 -3.82 -0.82
C LYS A 175 13.74 -3.03 -1.51
N ARG A 176 14.12 -2.04 -2.32
CA ARG A 176 13.17 -1.15 -3.01
C ARG A 176 12.50 -1.83 -4.20
N LYS A 177 13.26 -2.55 -5.03
CA LYS A 177 12.76 -3.22 -6.25
C LYS A 177 11.68 -4.25 -5.91
N LEU A 178 11.88 -5.07 -4.88
CA LEU A 178 10.88 -6.06 -4.44
C LEU A 178 9.58 -5.44 -3.88
N LEU A 179 9.63 -4.23 -3.31
CA LEU A 179 8.44 -3.57 -2.75
C LEU A 179 7.69 -2.71 -3.76
N LEU A 180 8.43 -2.01 -4.63
CA LEU A 180 7.85 -1.03 -5.55
C LEU A 180 7.41 -1.64 -6.88
N ASP A 181 8.01 -2.75 -7.29
CA ASP A 181 7.62 -3.41 -8.53
C ASP A 181 6.47 -4.41 -8.25
N PRO A 182 5.28 -4.17 -8.83
CA PRO A 182 4.11 -4.99 -8.57
C PRO A 182 4.23 -6.44 -9.06
N VAL A 183 5.15 -6.73 -9.99
CA VAL A 183 5.27 -8.05 -10.60
C VAL A 183 5.61 -9.12 -9.56
N TYR A 184 6.50 -8.82 -8.61
CA TYR A 184 6.94 -9.79 -7.61
C TYR A 184 5.79 -10.20 -6.68
N ARG A 185 5.03 -9.22 -6.20
CA ARG A 185 3.83 -9.47 -5.39
C ARG A 185 2.80 -10.29 -6.18
N SER A 186 2.58 -9.95 -7.44
CA SER A 186 1.56 -10.61 -8.27
C SER A 186 1.90 -12.04 -8.67
N LEU A 187 3.19 -12.39 -8.75
CA LEU A 187 3.63 -13.71 -9.23
C LEU A 187 3.76 -14.73 -8.09
N VAL A 188 4.04 -14.29 -6.87
CA VAL A 188 4.25 -15.19 -5.72
C VAL A 188 3.07 -16.13 -5.50
N ASP A 189 1.83 -15.62 -5.59
CA ASP A 189 0.62 -16.44 -5.39
C ASP A 189 0.23 -17.26 -6.64
N ARG A 190 0.96 -17.10 -7.75
CA ARG A 190 0.72 -17.82 -9.01
C ARG A 190 1.70 -18.96 -9.25
N ILE A 191 2.76 -19.04 -8.46
CA ILE A 191 3.71 -20.15 -8.50
C ILE A 191 3.13 -21.27 -7.64
N ALA A 192 2.92 -22.43 -8.25
CA ALA A 192 2.38 -23.58 -7.55
C ALA A 192 3.30 -24.01 -6.39
N PRO A 193 2.74 -24.51 -5.27
CA PRO A 193 3.52 -25.21 -4.27
C PRO A 193 4.29 -26.38 -4.89
N ASP A 194 5.46 -26.66 -4.34
CA ASP A 194 6.47 -27.62 -4.82
C ASP A 194 6.93 -27.42 -6.27
N ALA A 195 6.71 -26.24 -6.87
CA ALA A 195 7.14 -25.97 -8.24
C ALA A 195 8.68 -25.92 -8.39
N SER A 196 9.17 -26.49 -9.50
CA SER A 196 10.47 -26.18 -10.12
C SER A 196 10.36 -24.85 -10.86
N VAL A 197 11.11 -23.83 -10.42
CA VAL A 197 11.08 -22.47 -11.00
C VAL A 197 12.36 -22.16 -11.76
N LEU A 198 12.24 -21.68 -13.00
CA LEU A 198 13.33 -21.13 -13.80
C LEU A 198 13.17 -19.62 -13.95
N ASP A 199 14.08 -18.83 -13.38
CA ASP A 199 14.10 -17.37 -13.44
C ASP A 199 15.12 -16.90 -14.50
N VAL A 200 14.63 -16.59 -15.70
CA VAL A 200 15.43 -16.22 -16.87
C VAL A 200 15.65 -14.72 -16.87
N GLY A 201 16.90 -14.27 -16.83
CA GLY A 201 17.28 -12.87 -16.59
C GLY A 201 17.04 -12.44 -15.15
N CYS A 202 17.41 -13.29 -14.19
CA CYS A 202 17.15 -13.12 -12.76
C CYS A 202 17.83 -11.90 -12.12
N GLY A 203 18.74 -11.23 -12.84
CA GLY A 203 19.51 -10.10 -12.33
C GLY A 203 20.35 -10.52 -11.13
N ARG A 204 20.10 -9.88 -9.98
CA ARG A 204 20.81 -10.19 -8.72
C ARG A 204 20.18 -11.37 -7.99
N GLY A 205 19.27 -12.10 -8.63
CA GLY A 205 18.56 -13.23 -8.05
C GLY A 205 17.54 -12.86 -6.97
N GLN A 206 17.14 -11.59 -6.85
CA GLN A 206 16.33 -11.12 -5.73
C GLN A 206 14.97 -11.81 -5.63
N PHE A 207 14.38 -12.19 -6.77
CA PHE A 207 13.11 -12.88 -6.76
C PHE A 207 13.28 -14.36 -6.46
N ALA A 208 14.26 -15.01 -7.10
CA ALA A 208 14.64 -16.39 -6.78
C ALA A 208 14.98 -16.60 -5.29
N VAL A 209 15.76 -15.70 -4.68
CA VAL A 209 16.07 -15.74 -3.24
C VAL A 209 14.81 -15.53 -2.40
N LEU A 210 13.92 -14.63 -2.80
CA LEU A 210 12.63 -14.42 -2.11
C LEU A 210 11.76 -15.68 -2.16
N LEU A 211 11.58 -16.28 -3.33
CA LEU A 211 10.81 -17.52 -3.50
C LEU A 211 11.41 -18.67 -2.68
N ALA A 212 12.73 -18.79 -2.68
CA ALA A 212 13.44 -19.79 -1.88
C ALA A 212 13.22 -19.62 -0.36
N LEU A 213 13.08 -18.37 0.11
CA LEU A 213 12.82 -18.05 1.53
C LEU A 213 11.35 -18.18 1.93
N MET A 214 10.42 -17.96 0.99
CA MET A 214 8.99 -18.18 1.21
C MET A 214 8.69 -19.65 1.44
N GLY A 215 9.41 -20.54 0.76
CA GLY A 215 9.29 -21.98 0.94
C GLY A 215 8.34 -22.76 0.01
N PRO A 216 7.43 -22.18 -0.80
CA PRO A 216 6.53 -22.98 -1.62
C PRO A 216 7.24 -23.60 -2.82
N ALA A 217 8.30 -23.00 -3.38
CA ALA A 217 9.03 -23.61 -4.50
C ALA A 217 9.96 -24.73 -4.02
N ARG A 218 9.98 -25.85 -4.77
CA ARG A 218 10.90 -26.97 -4.58
C ARG A 218 12.33 -26.58 -4.89
N SER A 219 12.50 -25.88 -6.02
CA SER A 219 13.78 -25.37 -6.49
C SER A 219 13.58 -24.08 -7.29
N VAL A 220 14.57 -23.21 -7.28
CA VAL A 220 14.62 -22.01 -8.12
C VAL A 220 16.01 -21.90 -8.76
N LYS A 221 16.06 -21.94 -10.09
CA LYS A 221 17.28 -21.74 -10.87
C LYS A 221 17.24 -20.36 -11.52
N GLY A 222 18.22 -19.50 -11.24
CA GLY A 222 18.35 -18.19 -11.87
C GLY A 222 19.44 -18.17 -12.95
N LEU A 223 19.13 -17.56 -14.09
CA LEU A 223 20.06 -17.34 -15.21
C LEU A 223 20.22 -15.83 -15.46
N ASP A 224 21.44 -15.33 -15.63
CA ASP A 224 21.71 -13.94 -16.07
C ASP A 224 23.06 -13.88 -16.78
N TRP A 225 23.23 -12.95 -17.72
CA TRP A 225 24.48 -12.80 -18.47
C TRP A 225 25.55 -12.05 -17.67
N ASP A 226 25.15 -11.23 -16.69
CA ASP A 226 26.08 -10.44 -15.88
C ASP A 226 26.62 -11.27 -14.72
N ALA A 227 27.86 -11.75 -14.89
CA ALA A 227 28.58 -12.52 -13.88
C ALA A 227 28.61 -11.83 -12.50
N ARG A 228 28.70 -10.49 -12.45
CA ARG A 228 28.74 -9.76 -11.17
C ARG A 228 27.40 -9.85 -10.44
N LYS A 229 26.28 -9.80 -11.16
CA LYS A 229 24.96 -9.97 -10.54
C LYS A 229 24.76 -11.41 -10.07
N ILE A 230 25.25 -12.39 -10.83
CA ILE A 230 25.22 -13.80 -10.43
C ILE A 230 26.06 -14.03 -9.17
N ASP A 231 27.22 -13.41 -9.01
CA ASP A 231 28.01 -13.50 -7.78
C ASP A 231 27.29 -12.89 -6.58
N MET A 232 26.56 -11.79 -6.77
CA MET A 232 25.67 -11.24 -5.74
C MET A 232 24.54 -12.21 -5.38
N ALA A 233 23.93 -12.84 -6.38
CA ALA A 233 22.85 -13.82 -6.20
C ALA A 233 23.33 -15.03 -5.41
N ARG A 234 24.49 -15.59 -5.78
CA ARG A 234 25.15 -16.71 -5.07
C ARG A 234 25.48 -16.34 -3.62
N THR A 235 26.01 -15.14 -3.40
CA THR A 235 26.28 -14.62 -2.05
C THR A 235 24.99 -14.55 -1.23
N ALA A 236 23.92 -13.97 -1.79
CA ALA A 236 22.64 -13.86 -1.10
C ALA A 236 21.97 -15.22 -0.83
N ALA A 237 22.22 -16.21 -1.70
CA ALA A 237 21.67 -17.56 -1.62
C ALA A 237 22.44 -18.52 -0.70
N GLN A 238 23.52 -18.09 -0.05
CA GLN A 238 24.24 -18.93 0.91
C GLN A 238 23.29 -19.49 1.99
N GLY A 239 23.34 -20.81 2.18
CA GLY A 239 22.44 -21.54 3.07
C GLY A 239 21.03 -21.82 2.52
N LEU A 240 20.75 -21.48 1.26
CA LEU A 240 19.49 -21.80 0.57
C LEU A 240 19.72 -22.91 -0.46
N ALA A 241 19.68 -24.17 -0.01
CA ALA A 241 19.95 -25.35 -0.87
C ALA A 241 19.05 -25.43 -2.13
N ARG A 242 17.88 -24.79 -2.08
CA ARG A 242 16.90 -24.77 -3.18
C ARG A 242 17.12 -23.67 -4.22
N ALA A 243 18.11 -22.79 -4.06
CA ALA A 243 18.37 -21.68 -4.98
C ALA A 243 19.75 -21.84 -5.64
N SER A 244 19.79 -21.85 -6.97
CA SER A 244 21.04 -21.95 -7.74
C SER A 244 21.11 -20.90 -8.84
N PHE A 245 22.32 -20.48 -9.20
CA PHE A 245 22.55 -19.36 -10.12
C PHE A 245 23.69 -19.65 -11.09
N GLU A 246 23.44 -19.40 -12.37
CA GLU A 246 24.36 -19.71 -13.47
C GLU A 246 24.47 -18.50 -14.42
N VAL A 247 25.69 -18.25 -14.89
CA VAL A 247 25.94 -17.22 -15.91
C VAL A 247 25.51 -17.78 -17.25
N CYS A 248 24.58 -17.10 -17.92
CA CYS A 248 24.04 -17.54 -19.20
C CYS A 248 23.76 -16.35 -20.12
N ASP A 249 24.36 -16.36 -21.31
CA ASP A 249 24.06 -15.42 -22.38
C ASP A 249 22.89 -15.94 -23.21
N LEU A 250 21.69 -15.43 -22.94
CA LEU A 250 20.44 -15.86 -23.58
C LEU A 250 20.43 -15.62 -25.10
N SER A 251 21.28 -14.74 -25.62
CA SER A 251 21.42 -14.54 -27.07
C SER A 251 22.05 -15.76 -27.79
N ARG A 252 22.71 -16.64 -27.02
CA ARG A 252 23.32 -17.88 -27.51
C ARG A 252 22.47 -19.12 -27.22
N GLY A 253 21.26 -18.91 -26.69
CA GLY A 253 20.36 -19.98 -26.25
C GLY A 253 20.53 -20.33 -24.77
N LEU A 254 19.58 -21.13 -24.27
CA LEU A 254 19.59 -21.60 -22.89
C LEU A 254 20.55 -22.79 -22.71
N PRO A 255 21.03 -23.05 -21.49
CA PRO A 255 21.84 -24.24 -21.21
C PRO A 255 21.09 -25.52 -21.61
N ARG A 256 21.82 -26.58 -21.96
CA ARG A 256 21.24 -27.88 -22.37
C ARG A 256 20.33 -28.50 -21.28
N GLU A 257 20.55 -28.12 -20.02
CA GLU A 257 19.70 -28.41 -18.87
C GLU A 257 18.82 -27.19 -18.54
N PRO A 258 17.50 -27.35 -18.31
CA PRO A 258 17.06 -28.25 -17.25
C PRO A 258 15.96 -29.25 -17.65
N ALA A 259 15.72 -30.20 -16.75
CA ALA A 259 14.44 -30.89 -16.62
C ALA A 259 13.27 -29.89 -16.72
N ALA A 260 12.13 -30.36 -17.24
CA ALA A 260 10.94 -29.55 -17.44
C ALA A 260 10.58 -28.73 -16.17
N ALA A 261 10.34 -27.43 -16.35
CA ALA A 261 10.02 -26.50 -15.27
C ALA A 261 8.51 -26.34 -15.10
N ASP A 262 8.07 -26.24 -13.85
CA ASP A 262 6.67 -26.01 -13.49
C ASP A 262 6.31 -24.52 -13.62
N ALA A 263 7.28 -23.63 -13.40
CA ALA A 263 7.14 -22.21 -13.66
C ALA A 263 8.40 -21.63 -14.30
N VAL A 264 8.23 -20.84 -15.36
CA VAL A 264 9.29 -20.10 -16.03
C VAL A 264 8.98 -18.61 -15.91
N LEU A 265 9.94 -17.82 -15.46
CA LEU A 265 9.82 -16.39 -15.26
C LEU A 265 10.74 -15.68 -16.27
N LEU A 266 10.19 -14.72 -17.00
CA LEU A 266 10.91 -13.88 -17.95
C LEU A 266 10.45 -12.44 -17.76
N ILE A 267 11.15 -11.70 -16.91
CA ILE A 267 10.71 -10.39 -16.41
C ILE A 267 11.72 -9.32 -16.84
N ASP A 268 11.32 -8.43 -17.75
CA ASP A 268 12.16 -7.32 -18.23
C ASP A 268 13.46 -7.76 -18.91
N VAL A 269 13.35 -8.74 -19.81
CA VAL A 269 14.51 -9.36 -20.47
C VAL A 269 14.43 -9.29 -21.99
N LEU A 270 13.27 -9.61 -22.58
CA LEU A 270 13.17 -9.83 -24.03
C LEU A 270 13.56 -8.59 -24.84
N HIS A 271 13.21 -7.40 -24.39
CA HIS A 271 13.55 -6.14 -25.07
C HIS A 271 15.06 -5.85 -25.19
N TYR A 272 15.94 -6.59 -24.49
CA TYR A 272 17.39 -6.51 -24.71
C TYR A 272 17.90 -7.40 -25.85
N LEU A 273 17.06 -8.32 -26.35
CA LEU A 273 17.42 -9.28 -27.40
C LEU A 273 16.94 -8.79 -28.76
N GLU A 274 17.68 -9.15 -29.81
CA GLU A 274 17.22 -8.95 -31.19
C GLU A 274 15.95 -9.78 -31.47
N PRO A 275 15.05 -9.33 -32.36
CA PRO A 275 13.76 -9.99 -32.60
C PRO A 275 13.85 -11.51 -32.86
N ALA A 276 14.81 -11.95 -33.67
CA ALA A 276 15.01 -13.38 -33.94
C ALA A 276 15.43 -14.17 -32.69
N ALA A 277 16.23 -13.57 -31.81
CA ALA A 277 16.62 -14.17 -30.54
C ALA A 277 15.45 -14.18 -29.53
N GLN A 278 14.54 -13.20 -29.59
CA GLN A 278 13.30 -13.22 -28.80
C GLN A 278 12.42 -14.42 -29.20
N ASP A 279 12.20 -14.62 -30.49
CA ASP A 279 11.39 -15.74 -31.02
C ASP A 279 12.00 -17.10 -30.67
N ALA A 280 13.32 -17.22 -30.81
CA ALA A 280 14.07 -18.43 -30.46
C ALA A 280 13.98 -18.73 -28.96
N LEU A 281 14.16 -17.71 -28.10
CA LEU A 281 14.06 -17.87 -26.65
C LEU A 281 12.65 -18.25 -26.23
N LEU A 282 11.60 -17.56 -26.71
CA LEU A 282 10.22 -17.89 -26.39
C LEU A 282 9.85 -19.31 -26.83
N SER A 283 10.31 -19.73 -28.01
CA SER A 283 10.11 -21.08 -28.51
C SER A 283 10.80 -22.13 -27.63
N ASP A 284 12.06 -21.90 -27.22
CA ASP A 284 12.80 -22.80 -26.34
C ASP A 284 12.21 -22.85 -24.92
N LEU A 285 11.70 -21.72 -24.39
CA LEU A 285 11.02 -21.72 -23.10
C LEU A 285 9.72 -22.52 -23.13
N ALA A 286 8.95 -22.46 -24.22
CA ALA A 286 7.72 -23.24 -24.38
C ALA A 286 7.96 -24.76 -24.37
N THR A 287 9.09 -25.23 -24.93
CA THR A 287 9.46 -26.66 -24.92
C THR A 287 9.93 -27.13 -23.55
N ARG A 288 10.42 -26.22 -22.69
CA ARG A 288 10.90 -26.51 -21.33
C ARG A 288 9.81 -26.53 -20.27
N LEU A 289 8.56 -26.20 -20.61
CA LEU A 289 7.44 -26.30 -19.69
C LEU A 289 7.05 -27.76 -19.45
N GLY A 290 6.89 -28.14 -18.18
CA GLY A 290 6.27 -29.40 -17.79
C GLY A 290 4.80 -29.49 -18.21
N PRO A 291 4.14 -30.65 -18.03
CA PRO A 291 2.75 -30.88 -18.45
C PRO A 291 1.73 -29.86 -17.93
N SER A 292 1.99 -29.25 -16.78
CA SER A 292 1.19 -28.16 -16.19
C SER A 292 2.01 -26.88 -16.00
N GLY A 293 3.06 -26.73 -16.78
CA GLY A 293 4.03 -25.65 -16.68
C GLY A 293 3.42 -24.31 -17.10
N THR A 294 3.81 -23.24 -16.40
CA THR A 294 3.40 -21.87 -16.74
C THR A 294 4.60 -21.00 -17.07
N LEU A 295 4.57 -20.32 -18.21
CA LEU A 295 5.50 -19.26 -18.57
C LEU A 295 4.88 -17.89 -18.25
N PHE A 296 5.61 -17.10 -17.48
CA PHE A 296 5.26 -15.73 -17.14
C PHE A 296 6.21 -14.76 -17.85
N VAL A 297 5.70 -14.03 -18.83
CA VAL A 297 6.45 -12.99 -19.55
C VAL A 297 5.94 -11.61 -19.12
N ARG A 298 6.81 -10.82 -18.50
CA ARG A 298 6.55 -9.41 -18.22
C ARG A 298 7.43 -8.56 -19.11
N ASP A 299 6.80 -7.75 -19.95
CA ASP A 299 7.49 -6.80 -20.82
C ASP A 299 6.61 -5.56 -21.09
N VAL A 300 7.18 -4.59 -21.79
CA VAL A 300 6.54 -3.36 -22.25
C VAL A 300 5.79 -3.65 -23.55
N ASP A 301 4.49 -3.37 -23.56
CA ASP A 301 3.69 -3.48 -24.77
C ASP A 301 3.92 -2.27 -25.70
N ALA A 302 4.56 -2.50 -26.85
CA ALA A 302 4.81 -1.47 -27.86
C ALA A 302 3.52 -0.85 -28.42
N ALA A 303 2.39 -1.57 -28.36
CA ALA A 303 1.10 -1.10 -28.85
C ALA A 303 0.34 -0.23 -27.82
N ALA A 304 0.87 0.00 -26.62
CA ALA A 304 0.19 0.73 -25.54
C ALA A 304 0.10 2.26 -25.73
N GLY A 305 0.33 2.77 -26.95
CA GLY A 305 0.14 4.16 -27.33
C GLY A 305 0.99 5.15 -26.52
N TRP A 306 0.35 6.10 -25.82
CA TRP A 306 1.08 7.14 -25.09
C TRP A 306 1.87 6.61 -23.88
N ARG A 307 1.44 5.50 -23.27
CA ARG A 307 2.18 4.87 -22.16
C ARG A 307 3.51 4.30 -22.63
N TYR A 308 3.53 3.69 -23.82
CA TYR A 308 4.77 3.26 -24.45
C TYR A 308 5.73 4.44 -24.67
N ARG A 309 5.23 5.60 -25.11
CA ARG A 309 6.07 6.81 -25.28
C ARG A 309 6.69 7.30 -23.97
N VAL A 310 6.01 7.16 -22.85
CA VAL A 310 6.55 7.51 -21.51
C VAL A 310 7.60 6.49 -21.07
N THR A 311 7.34 5.20 -21.22
CA THR A 311 8.32 4.13 -20.90
C THR A 311 9.57 4.25 -21.77
N ALA A 312 9.42 4.43 -23.08
CA ALA A 312 10.53 4.62 -24.00
C ALA A 312 11.37 5.87 -23.67
N LEU A 313 10.75 6.94 -23.16
CA LEU A 313 11.46 8.15 -22.73
C LEU A 313 12.22 7.92 -21.42
N GLU A 314 11.59 7.30 -20.42
CA GLU A 314 12.25 6.93 -19.15
C GLU A 314 13.48 6.06 -19.43
N GLU A 315 13.32 5.01 -20.24
CA GLU A 315 14.42 4.09 -20.54
C GLU A 315 15.52 4.74 -21.36
N ARG A 316 15.21 5.64 -22.30
CA ARG A 316 16.20 6.41 -23.06
C ARG A 316 17.01 7.35 -22.17
N ILE A 317 16.38 7.88 -21.11
CA ILE A 317 17.04 8.67 -20.08
C ILE A 317 17.93 7.77 -19.20
N PHE A 318 17.47 6.58 -18.81
CA PHE A 318 18.24 5.63 -18.01
C PHE A 318 19.44 5.02 -18.77
N THR A 319 19.27 4.66 -20.04
CA THR A 319 20.38 4.23 -20.93
C THR A 319 21.37 5.36 -21.18
N GLY A 320 20.92 6.61 -21.24
CA GLY A 320 21.78 7.78 -21.35
C GLY A 320 22.61 8.09 -20.09
N MET A 321 22.15 7.70 -18.90
CA MET A 321 22.84 8.04 -17.64
C MET A 321 23.82 6.98 -17.11
N ARG A 322 23.70 5.67 -17.45
CA ARG A 322 24.73 4.65 -17.09
C ARG A 322 24.74 3.41 -18.02
N PHE A 323 25.91 3.17 -18.64
CA PHE A 323 26.55 1.85 -18.89
C PHE A 323 25.69 0.66 -19.39
N ASN A 324 24.93 0.79 -20.49
CA ASN A 324 24.59 -0.38 -21.30
C ASN A 324 25.57 -0.47 -22.49
N ARG A 325 26.57 -1.35 -22.38
CA ARG A 325 27.41 -1.77 -23.51
C ARG A 325 26.64 -2.82 -24.31
N GLY A 326 26.04 -2.40 -25.42
CA GLY A 326 25.75 -3.27 -26.57
C GLY A 326 24.27 -3.48 -26.90
N ARG A 327 23.92 -3.07 -28.13
CA ARG A 327 22.69 -3.33 -28.91
C ARG A 327 21.40 -2.70 -28.36
N GLY A 328 20.61 -2.10 -29.24
CA GLY A 328 19.47 -1.25 -28.89
C GLY A 328 18.34 -2.02 -28.18
N LEU A 329 17.32 -1.29 -27.72
CA LEU A 329 16.12 -1.89 -27.15
C LEU A 329 15.15 -2.27 -28.28
N HIS A 330 14.61 -3.48 -28.23
CA HIS A 330 13.73 -4.05 -29.24
C HIS A 330 12.37 -4.40 -28.63
N PHE A 331 11.49 -3.41 -28.54
CA PHE A 331 10.10 -3.62 -28.10
C PHE A 331 9.24 -4.15 -29.24
N ARG A 332 8.29 -5.02 -28.89
CA ARG A 332 7.29 -5.53 -29.83
C ARG A 332 5.90 -5.57 -29.19
N PRO A 333 4.82 -5.58 -29.98
CA PRO A 333 3.47 -5.77 -29.47
C PRO A 333 3.34 -7.08 -28.71
N ILE A 334 2.67 -7.05 -27.55
CA ILE A 334 2.46 -8.26 -26.75
C ILE A 334 1.65 -9.33 -27.51
N ALA A 335 0.79 -8.89 -28.43
CA ALA A 335 -0.02 -9.77 -29.29
C ALA A 335 0.84 -10.68 -30.17
N GLU A 336 2.02 -10.23 -30.60
CA GLU A 336 2.92 -11.08 -31.39
C GLU A 336 3.56 -12.18 -30.54
N MET A 337 3.95 -11.84 -29.30
CA MET A 337 4.45 -12.84 -28.35
C MET A 337 3.36 -13.87 -28.02
N GLN A 338 2.13 -13.39 -27.81
CA GLN A 338 0.96 -14.25 -27.58
C GLN A 338 0.74 -15.20 -28.75
N ALA A 339 0.67 -14.70 -29.99
CA ALA A 339 0.46 -15.52 -31.18
C ALA A 339 1.55 -16.59 -31.37
N LEU A 340 2.81 -16.25 -31.08
CA LEU A 340 3.91 -17.22 -31.13
C LEU A 340 3.71 -18.35 -30.13
N LEU A 341 3.39 -18.03 -28.87
CA LEU A 341 3.21 -19.03 -27.82
C LEU A 341 1.94 -19.88 -28.02
N GLU A 342 0.85 -19.28 -28.52
CA GLU A 342 -0.35 -20.01 -28.94
C GLU A 342 -0.06 -20.95 -30.11
N GLY A 343 0.77 -20.53 -31.07
CA GLY A 343 1.29 -21.39 -32.14
C GLY A 343 2.16 -22.57 -31.64
N LYS A 344 2.62 -22.53 -30.39
CA LYS A 344 3.28 -23.65 -29.70
C LYS A 344 2.32 -24.50 -28.85
N GLY A 345 1.02 -24.24 -28.94
CA GLY A 345 -0.02 -24.97 -28.22
C GLY A 345 -0.25 -24.49 -26.78
N LEU A 346 0.27 -23.33 -26.39
CA LEU A 346 0.03 -22.77 -25.06
C LEU A 346 -1.23 -21.90 -25.04
N VAL A 347 -1.97 -21.93 -23.93
CA VAL A 347 -3.09 -21.03 -23.69
C VAL A 347 -2.58 -19.74 -23.05
N CYS A 348 -2.79 -18.61 -23.73
CA CYS A 348 -2.26 -17.32 -23.31
C CYS A 348 -3.31 -16.40 -22.68
N LYS A 349 -2.91 -15.69 -21.63
CA LYS A 349 -3.69 -14.62 -21.01
C LYS A 349 -2.82 -13.39 -20.77
N VAL A 350 -3.22 -12.25 -21.33
CA VAL A 350 -2.56 -10.96 -21.12
C VAL A 350 -3.34 -10.17 -20.07
N GLN A 351 -2.62 -9.59 -19.11
CA GLN A 351 -3.19 -8.66 -18.14
C GLN A 351 -2.27 -7.45 -17.95
N PRO A 352 -2.83 -6.27 -17.69
CA PRO A 352 -2.02 -5.10 -17.39
C PRO A 352 -1.26 -5.26 -16.06
N MET A 353 0.01 -4.84 -16.03
CA MET A 353 0.91 -4.95 -14.87
C MET A 353 1.49 -3.59 -14.44
N TRP A 354 0.72 -2.52 -14.64
CA TRP A 354 1.15 -1.16 -14.31
C TRP A 354 0.62 -0.63 -12.97
N GLN A 355 -0.39 -1.25 -12.33
CA GLN A 355 -0.94 -0.88 -11.02
C GLN A 355 -1.07 0.65 -10.77
N GLY A 356 -1.50 1.42 -11.76
CA GLY A 356 -1.62 2.89 -11.66
C GLY A 356 -0.42 3.70 -12.14
N THR A 357 0.72 3.07 -12.44
CA THR A 357 1.90 3.73 -13.03
C THR A 357 1.67 4.07 -14.51
N PRO A 358 2.38 5.08 -15.07
CA PRO A 358 2.23 5.46 -16.48
C PRO A 358 2.88 4.46 -17.46
N PHE A 359 3.48 3.38 -16.97
CA PHE A 359 4.24 2.44 -17.77
C PHE A 359 3.35 1.46 -18.54
N ALA A 360 3.80 1.04 -19.71
CA ALA A 360 3.10 0.09 -20.58
C ALA A 360 3.35 -1.38 -20.23
N ASN A 361 3.64 -1.69 -18.96
CA ASN A 361 4.00 -3.04 -18.55
C ASN A 361 2.79 -3.95 -18.55
N VAL A 362 2.94 -5.11 -19.17
CA VAL A 362 1.94 -6.18 -19.23
C VAL A 362 2.55 -7.48 -18.70
N LEU A 363 1.70 -8.36 -18.20
CA LEU A 363 2.07 -9.74 -17.89
C LEU A 363 1.28 -10.67 -18.81
N LEU A 364 2.00 -11.37 -19.68
CA LEU A 364 1.51 -12.50 -20.47
C LEU A 364 1.77 -13.79 -19.69
N THR A 365 0.71 -14.52 -19.39
CA THR A 365 0.76 -15.84 -18.76
C THR A 365 0.42 -16.88 -19.81
N ALA A 366 1.33 -17.80 -20.11
CA ALA A 366 1.14 -18.87 -21.07
C ALA A 366 1.22 -20.22 -20.37
N THR A 367 0.14 -21.00 -20.40
CA THR A 367 0.02 -22.31 -19.74
C THR A 367 -0.02 -23.42 -20.78
N ARG A 368 0.63 -24.55 -20.47
CA ARG A 368 0.56 -25.75 -21.32
C ARG A 368 -0.81 -26.42 -21.28
#